data_AF-A0A437A2G1-F1
#
_entry.id   AF-A0A437A2G1-F1
#
_cell.length_a   1.000
_cell.length_b   1.000
_cell.length_c   1.000
_cell.angle_alpha   90.00
_cell.angle_beta   90.00
_cell.angle_gamma   90.00
#
_symmetry.space_group_name_H-M   'P 1'
#
loop_
_entity.id
_entity.type
_entity.pdbx_description
1 polymer ?
#
loop_
_entity_poly.entity_id
_entity_poly.type
_entity_poly.pdbx_seq_one_letter_code
_entity_poly.pdbx_strand_id
1 'polypeptide(L)'
;MVTNKYARTSTSILEKCNVDTGQKTAMSNTTFVPDGATYWAHYDHISEINGSFNIFEKMWAAWYAWIANDVLATGIMSFVMHELVYFGRSLPWMICDAIPYFQRWKIQDQKIPNAAQQWRCIKSVLFTHFVIELPQIWLFHPLAKAAGMSTDVPFPAWTTMAIQIAIFFVLEDAWHYWFHRLFHWGHSTNTSTKSTTNIPPPSVSPPNTPTQSKS
;
A
#
# COMPACT_ATOMS: atom_id res chain seq x y z
N MET A 1 25.45 20.06 1.19
CA MET A 1 24.42 20.91 1.85
C MET A 1 23.23 20.10 2.43
N VAL A 2 23.42 18.83 2.84
CA VAL A 2 22.32 17.98 3.38
C VAL A 2 22.48 17.73 4.90
N THR A 3 23.70 17.82 5.44
CA THR A 3 24.02 17.70 6.87
C THR A 3 23.43 18.81 7.75
N ASN A 4 23.14 19.98 7.17
CA ASN A 4 22.66 21.14 7.92
C ASN A 4 21.17 21.06 8.30
N LYS A 5 20.42 20.08 7.77
CA LYS A 5 19.00 19.92 8.07
C LYS A 5 18.76 19.13 9.35
N TYR A 6 19.54 18.09 9.63
CA TYR A 6 19.41 17.27 10.85
C TYR A 6 19.96 17.98 12.09
N ALA A 7 21.05 18.74 11.94
CA ALA A 7 21.50 19.67 12.97
C ALA A 7 20.43 20.74 13.28
N ARG A 8 19.69 21.19 12.26
CA ARG A 8 18.62 22.19 12.40
C ARG A 8 17.29 21.63 12.94
N THR A 9 16.97 20.37 12.67
CA THR A 9 15.82 19.70 13.28
C THR A 9 16.09 19.45 14.76
N SER A 10 17.29 19.01 15.13
CA SER A 10 17.68 18.91 16.54
C SER A 10 17.66 20.27 17.25
N THR A 11 18.17 21.34 16.64
CA THR A 11 18.06 22.67 17.26
C THR A 11 16.63 23.19 17.28
N SER A 12 15.80 22.98 16.26
CA SER A 12 14.42 23.48 16.25
C SER A 12 13.47 22.72 17.18
N ILE A 13 13.69 21.42 17.41
CA ILE A 13 12.94 20.64 18.41
C ILE A 13 13.39 21.03 19.83
N LEU A 14 14.69 21.21 20.06
CA LEU A 14 15.23 21.68 21.35
C LEU A 14 14.83 23.13 21.65
N GLU A 15 14.79 24.01 20.66
CA GLU A 15 14.42 25.41 20.81
C GLU A 15 12.91 25.58 21.05
N LYS A 16 12.07 24.76 20.41
CA LYS A 16 10.62 24.71 20.71
C LYS A 16 10.33 24.16 22.11
N CYS A 17 11.07 23.16 22.58
CA CYS A 17 10.92 22.60 23.93
C CYS A 17 11.37 23.59 25.03
N ASN A 18 12.35 24.45 24.73
CA ASN A 18 12.89 25.43 25.67
C ASN A 18 12.02 26.70 25.80
N VAL A 19 11.14 26.97 24.84
CA VAL A 19 10.20 28.12 24.92
C VAL A 19 8.96 27.79 25.77
N ASP A 20 8.50 26.53 25.77
CA ASP A 20 7.30 26.13 26.50
C ASP A 20 7.56 25.73 27.97
N THR A 21 8.82 25.45 28.32
CA THR A 21 9.18 25.02 29.68
C THR A 21 10.24 25.97 30.22
N GLY A 22 9.83 26.90 31.09
CA GLY A 22 10.72 27.86 31.79
C GLY A 22 11.69 27.21 32.79
N GLN A 23 12.36 26.11 32.42
CA GLN A 23 13.33 25.42 33.25
C GLN A 23 14.75 25.93 32.94
N LYS A 24 15.22 26.84 33.79
CA LYS A 24 16.64 27.15 33.93
C LYS A 24 17.40 25.96 34.53
N THR A 25 18.48 25.59 33.84
CA THR A 25 19.71 24.98 34.38
C THR A 25 19.70 23.48 34.74
N ALA A 26 20.18 22.67 33.80
CA ALA A 26 21.30 21.72 34.00
C ALA A 26 21.76 21.24 32.62
N MET A 27 22.94 21.68 32.17
CA MET A 27 23.61 21.09 31.01
C MET A 27 24.12 19.70 31.42
N SER A 28 23.26 18.70 31.36
CA SER A 28 23.67 17.29 31.37
C SER A 28 24.20 16.97 29.99
N ASN A 29 25.53 16.80 29.89
CA ASN A 29 26.30 16.18 28.80
C ASN A 29 25.44 15.58 27.67
N THR A 30 24.85 16.43 26.83
CA THR A 30 24.00 15.98 25.73
C THR A 30 24.96 15.57 24.64
N THR A 31 25.49 14.36 24.79
CA THR A 31 26.47 13.80 23.89
C THR A 31 25.75 13.64 22.56
N PHE A 32 26.06 14.53 21.62
CA PHE A 32 25.64 14.45 20.24
C PHE A 32 25.81 13.00 19.78
N VAL A 33 24.70 12.33 19.43
CA VAL A 33 24.76 10.94 18.98
C VAL A 33 25.64 10.91 17.71
N PRO A 34 26.77 10.19 17.71
CA PRO A 34 27.71 10.23 16.59
C PRO A 34 27.05 9.78 15.28
N ASP A 35 27.44 10.40 14.16
CA ASP A 35 27.03 9.99 12.83
C ASP A 35 27.46 8.52 12.60
N GLY A 36 26.49 7.59 12.61
CA GLY A 36 26.72 6.14 12.52
C GLY A 36 26.46 5.34 13.80
N ALA A 37 25.89 5.96 14.84
CA ALA A 37 25.43 5.23 16.02
C ALA A 37 24.30 4.24 15.69
N THR A 38 24.12 3.24 16.56
CA THR A 38 23.06 2.25 16.40
C THR A 38 21.68 2.88 16.58
N TYR A 39 20.66 2.30 15.94
CA TYR A 39 19.26 2.73 16.09
C TYR A 39 18.85 2.89 17.56
N TRP A 40 19.24 1.93 18.40
CA TRP A 40 18.92 1.93 19.83
C TRP A 40 19.57 3.09 20.58
N ALA A 41 20.79 3.50 20.21
CA ALA A 41 21.42 4.67 20.81
C ALA A 41 20.64 5.96 20.52
N HIS A 42 20.06 6.10 19.31
CA HIS A 42 19.16 7.21 19.00
C HIS A 42 17.84 7.11 19.78
N TYR A 43 17.29 5.91 19.93
CA TYR A 43 16.07 5.68 20.70
C TYR A 43 16.22 6.02 22.18
N ASP A 44 17.31 5.56 22.82
CA ASP A 44 17.59 5.81 24.23
C ASP A 44 17.74 7.32 24.48
N HIS A 45 18.52 8.01 23.64
CA HIS A 45 18.69 9.46 23.71
C HIS A 45 17.36 10.24 23.55
N ILE A 46 16.49 9.81 22.62
CA ILE A 46 15.16 10.43 22.43
C ILE A 46 14.23 10.13 23.61
N SER A 47 14.33 8.93 24.19
CA SER A 47 13.53 8.53 25.35
C SER A 47 13.93 9.30 26.61
N GLU A 48 15.22 9.64 26.76
CA GLU A 48 15.74 10.48 27.84
C GLU A 48 15.29 11.94 27.72
N ILE A 49 15.32 12.51 26.50
CA ILE A 49 14.94 13.91 26.27
C ILE A 49 13.42 14.09 26.31
N ASN A 50 12.67 13.14 25.75
CA ASN A 50 11.23 13.25 25.55
C ASN A 50 10.47 12.11 26.24
N GLY A 51 10.62 12.02 27.56
CA GLY A 51 9.98 10.97 28.37
C GLY A 51 8.46 10.85 28.19
N SER A 52 7.77 11.93 27.81
CA SER A 52 6.31 12.01 27.66
C SER A 52 5.74 11.46 26.34
N PHE A 53 6.57 11.22 25.33
CA PHE A 53 6.10 10.71 24.03
C PHE A 53 5.73 9.22 24.08
N ASN A 54 4.78 8.84 23.22
CA ASN A 54 4.37 7.45 23.06
C ASN A 54 5.55 6.61 22.49
N ILE A 55 5.58 5.30 22.77
CA ILE A 55 6.60 4.37 22.25
C ILE A 55 6.75 4.49 20.73
N PHE A 56 5.64 4.64 20.00
CA PHE A 56 5.64 4.79 18.55
C PHE A 56 6.28 6.10 18.08
N GLU A 57 6.05 7.20 18.80
CA GLU A 57 6.65 8.50 18.49
C GLU A 57 8.16 8.49 18.73
N LYS A 58 8.60 7.83 19.81
CA LYS A 58 10.02 7.63 20.11
C LYS A 58 10.71 6.77 19.04
N MET A 59 10.09 5.66 18.66
CA MET A 59 10.60 4.76 17.61
C MET A 59 10.65 5.45 16.24
N TRP A 60 9.63 6.26 15.93
CA TRP A 60 9.57 7.05 14.70
C TRP A 60 10.65 8.14 14.66
N ALA A 61 10.80 8.92 15.73
CA ALA A 61 11.84 9.92 15.80
C ALA A 61 13.25 9.31 15.72
N ALA A 62 13.47 8.15 16.35
CA ALA A 62 14.74 7.41 16.25
C ALA A 62 15.04 6.93 14.83
N TRP A 63 14.01 6.53 14.07
CA TRP A 63 14.14 6.12 12.67
C TRP A 63 14.58 7.27 11.77
N TYR A 64 13.97 8.44 11.92
CA TYR A 64 14.35 9.63 11.15
C TYR A 64 15.75 10.12 11.50
N ALA A 65 16.13 10.07 12.78
CA ALA A 65 17.47 10.41 13.24
C ALA A 65 18.53 9.45 12.67
N TRP A 66 18.24 8.14 12.62
CA TRP A 66 19.16 7.12 12.14
C TRP A 66 19.39 7.18 10.62
N ILE A 67 18.35 7.42 9.82
CA ILE A 67 18.47 7.46 8.36
C ILE A 67 19.08 8.77 7.86
N ALA A 68 18.92 9.86 8.61
CA ALA A 68 19.40 11.19 8.23
C ALA A 68 18.95 11.63 6.81
N ASN A 69 17.79 11.14 6.35
CA ASN A 69 17.12 11.54 5.11
C ASN A 69 15.59 11.38 5.25
N ASP A 70 14.85 12.49 5.43
CA ASP A 70 13.39 12.49 5.61
C ASP A 70 12.64 11.75 4.48
N VAL A 71 13.07 11.93 3.23
CA VAL A 71 12.42 11.34 2.05
C VAL A 71 12.62 9.83 2.05
N LEU A 72 13.87 9.39 2.29
CA LEU A 72 14.21 7.98 2.35
C LEU A 72 13.57 7.30 3.57
N ALA A 73 13.60 7.96 4.73
CA ALA A 73 13.02 7.46 5.97
C ALA A 73 11.53 7.24 5.85
N THR A 74 10.81 8.22 5.29
CA THR A 74 9.37 8.09 5.06
C THR A 74 9.07 7.05 3.98
N GLY A 75 9.82 7.03 2.88
CA GLY A 75 9.60 6.11 1.76
C GLY A 75 9.76 4.64 2.16
N ILE A 76 10.85 4.30 2.87
CA ILE A 76 11.08 2.92 3.35
C ILE A 76 10.00 2.50 4.34
N MET A 77 9.68 3.36 5.32
CA MET A 77 8.69 3.03 6.34
C MET A 77 7.29 2.86 5.75
N SER A 78 6.90 3.76 4.83
CA SER A 78 5.60 3.69 4.16
C SER A 78 5.48 2.44 3.28
N PHE A 79 6.56 2.06 2.58
CA PHE A 79 6.58 0.83 1.78
C PHE A 79 6.45 -0.41 2.66
N VAL A 80 7.22 -0.52 3.73
CA VAL A 80 7.14 -1.68 4.65
C VAL A 80 5.75 -1.77 5.28
N MET A 81 5.20 -0.65 5.75
CA MET A 81 3.86 -0.62 6.33
C MET A 81 2.80 -1.04 5.30
N HIS A 82 2.87 -0.51 4.08
CA HIS A 82 1.95 -0.85 3.00
C HIS A 82 2.01 -2.34 2.66
N GLU A 83 3.21 -2.90 2.47
CA GLU A 83 3.38 -4.33 2.14
C GLU A 83 2.87 -5.25 3.25
N LEU A 84 3.12 -4.88 4.52
CA LEU A 84 2.61 -5.63 5.66
C LEU A 84 1.08 -5.64 5.72
N VAL A 85 0.44 -4.50 5.47
CA VAL A 85 -1.03 -4.40 5.46
C VAL A 85 -1.62 -5.10 4.24
N TYR A 86 -1.03 -4.90 3.05
CA TYR A 86 -1.50 -5.47 1.80
C TYR A 86 -1.42 -7.00 1.81
N PHE A 87 -0.25 -7.57 2.08
CA PHE A 87 -0.10 -9.02 2.19
C PHE A 87 -0.79 -9.57 3.43
N GLY A 88 -0.73 -8.84 4.55
CA GLY A 88 -1.40 -9.21 5.79
C GLY A 88 -2.91 -9.40 5.62
N ARG A 89 -3.58 -8.54 4.85
CA ARG A 89 -5.00 -8.65 4.53
C ARG A 89 -5.34 -9.93 3.76
N SER A 90 -4.41 -10.46 2.97
CA SER A 90 -4.62 -11.69 2.19
C SER A 90 -4.47 -12.97 3.02
N LEU A 91 -3.71 -12.93 4.12
CA LEU A 91 -3.44 -14.10 4.98
C LEU A 91 -4.71 -14.74 5.56
N PRO A 92 -5.67 -13.99 6.14
CA PRO A 92 -6.92 -14.59 6.63
C PRO A 92 -7.67 -15.38 5.55
N TRP A 93 -7.71 -14.87 4.32
CA TRP A 93 -8.39 -15.54 3.22
C TRP A 93 -7.66 -16.79 2.76
N MET A 94 -6.32 -16.78 2.75
CA MET A 94 -5.52 -17.98 2.47
C MET A 94 -5.70 -19.05 3.55
N ILE A 95 -5.78 -18.66 4.82
CA ILE A 95 -6.04 -19.57 5.94
C ILE A 95 -7.44 -20.18 5.82
N CYS A 96 -8.45 -19.37 5.50
CA CYS A 96 -9.80 -19.87 5.26
C CYS A 96 -9.86 -20.88 4.10
N ASP A 97 -9.09 -20.66 3.02
CA ASP A 97 -9.06 -21.60 1.88
C ASP A 97 -8.37 -22.93 2.21
N ALA A 98 -7.42 -22.92 3.15
CA ALA A 98 -6.73 -24.12 3.63
C ALA A 98 -7.60 -24.99 4.55
N ILE A 99 -8.66 -24.43 5.15
CA ILE A 99 -9.56 -25.14 6.05
C ILE A 99 -10.72 -25.75 5.23
N PRO A 100 -10.86 -27.09 5.16
CA PRO A 100 -11.88 -27.76 4.34
C PRO A 100 -13.32 -27.33 4.66
N TYR A 101 -13.59 -26.91 5.90
CA TYR A 101 -14.90 -26.45 6.34
C TYR A 101 -15.39 -25.22 5.56
N PHE A 102 -14.51 -24.28 5.23
CA PHE A 102 -14.88 -23.02 4.57
C PHE A 102 -14.99 -23.13 3.05
N GLN A 103 -14.56 -24.24 2.46
CA GLN A 103 -14.64 -24.46 1.02
C GLN A 103 -16.09 -24.60 0.52
N ARG A 104 -17.06 -24.90 1.40
CA ARG A 104 -18.49 -25.01 1.06
C ARG A 104 -19.16 -23.70 0.62
N TRP A 105 -18.53 -22.55 0.89
CA TRP A 105 -19.06 -21.22 0.55
C TRP A 105 -18.38 -20.59 -0.67
N LYS A 106 -17.56 -21.36 -1.40
CA LYS A 106 -16.89 -20.86 -2.60
C LYS A 106 -17.90 -20.79 -3.75
N ILE A 107 -17.91 -19.66 -4.45
CA ILE A 107 -18.80 -19.40 -5.59
C ILE A 107 -18.29 -20.11 -6.87
N GLN A 108 -17.03 -20.54 -6.90
CA GLN A 108 -16.39 -21.21 -8.04
C GLN A 108 -15.58 -22.44 -7.58
N ASP A 109 -16.25 -23.57 -7.36
CA ASP A 109 -15.61 -24.82 -6.88
C ASP A 109 -14.71 -25.50 -7.92
N GLN A 110 -14.92 -25.23 -9.21
CA GLN A 110 -14.24 -25.92 -10.31
C GLN A 110 -12.79 -25.47 -10.54
N LYS A 111 -12.33 -24.41 -9.85
CA LYS A 111 -11.03 -23.78 -10.11
C LYS A 111 -10.19 -23.71 -8.83
N ILE A 112 -9.75 -24.86 -8.34
CA ILE A 112 -8.85 -24.94 -7.19
C ILE A 112 -7.42 -24.59 -7.65
N PRO A 113 -6.83 -23.49 -7.17
CA PRO A 113 -5.50 -23.07 -7.61
C PRO A 113 -4.44 -24.02 -7.07
N ASN A 114 -3.64 -24.61 -7.96
CA ASN A 114 -2.47 -25.42 -7.60
C ASN A 114 -1.42 -24.55 -6.89
N ALA A 115 -0.70 -25.07 -5.89
CA ALA A 115 0.39 -24.40 -5.19
C ALA A 115 1.43 -23.77 -6.15
N ALA A 116 1.73 -24.44 -7.28
CA ALA A 116 2.63 -23.88 -8.29
C ALA A 116 2.06 -22.62 -8.98
N GLN A 117 0.74 -22.55 -9.17
CA GLN A 117 0.05 -21.38 -9.71
C GLN A 117 0.00 -20.24 -8.69
N GLN A 118 -0.24 -20.57 -7.41
CA GLN A 118 -0.20 -19.60 -6.31
C GLN A 118 1.18 -18.96 -6.20
N TRP A 119 2.26 -19.75 -6.29
CA TRP A 119 3.62 -19.23 -6.26
C TRP A 119 3.95 -18.31 -7.45
N ARG A 120 3.44 -18.64 -8.65
CA ARG A 120 3.58 -17.76 -9.82
C ARG A 120 2.81 -16.44 -9.62
N CYS A 121 1.61 -16.52 -9.05
CA CYS A 121 0.81 -15.34 -8.72
C CYS A 121 1.54 -14.45 -7.70
N ILE A 122 2.00 -15.01 -6.59
CA ILE A 122 2.75 -14.29 -5.54
C ILE A 122 3.95 -13.57 -6.14
N LYS A 123 4.76 -14.25 -6.97
CA LYS A 123 5.90 -13.62 -7.64
C LYS A 123 5.49 -12.47 -8.56
N SER A 124 4.38 -12.63 -9.29
CA SER A 124 3.86 -11.57 -10.16
C SER A 124 3.40 -10.36 -9.34
N VAL A 125 2.70 -10.58 -8.23
CA VAL A 125 2.21 -9.50 -7.35
C VAL A 125 3.37 -8.79 -6.67
N LEU A 126 4.35 -9.53 -6.15
CA LEU A 126 5.57 -8.95 -5.60
C LEU A 126 6.29 -8.10 -6.64
N PHE A 127 6.46 -8.60 -7.87
CA PHE A 127 7.11 -7.85 -8.93
C PHE A 127 6.38 -6.53 -9.23
N THR A 128 5.05 -6.53 -9.32
CA THR A 128 4.31 -5.29 -9.57
C THR A 128 4.39 -4.33 -8.38
N HIS A 129 4.45 -4.81 -7.14
CA HIS A 129 4.63 -3.94 -5.97
C HIS A 129 6.01 -3.28 -5.96
N PHE A 130 7.07 -4.03 -6.24
CA PHE A 130 8.41 -3.46 -6.30
C PHE A 130 8.63 -2.52 -7.50
N VAL A 131 7.98 -2.77 -8.64
CA VAL A 131 8.23 -2.00 -9.88
C VAL A 131 7.28 -0.82 -10.05
N ILE A 132 6.03 -0.95 -9.64
CA ILE A 132 4.99 0.06 -9.87
C ILE A 132 4.62 0.77 -8.56
N GLU A 133 4.39 0.01 -7.48
CA GLU A 133 3.97 0.62 -6.20
C GLU A 133 5.09 1.41 -5.54
N LEU A 134 6.35 0.94 -5.60
CA LEU A 134 7.48 1.69 -5.05
C LEU A 134 7.62 3.10 -5.66
N PRO A 135 7.69 3.28 -7.00
CA PRO A 135 7.67 4.62 -7.59
C PRO A 135 6.42 5.43 -7.23
N GLN A 136 5.26 4.77 -7.13
CA GLN A 136 4.01 5.43 -6.75
C GLN A 136 4.06 5.99 -5.32
N ILE A 137 4.60 5.24 -4.35
CA ILE A 137 4.79 5.70 -2.96
C ILE A 137 5.77 6.87 -2.89
N TRP A 138 6.86 6.80 -3.66
CA TRP A 138 7.85 7.87 -3.72
C TRP A 138 7.30 9.15 -4.37
N LEU A 139 6.42 9.02 -5.37
CA LEU A 139 5.73 10.15 -5.99
C LEU A 139 4.61 10.71 -5.09
N PHE A 140 4.01 9.86 -4.26
CA PHE A 140 3.00 10.27 -3.29
C PHE A 140 3.58 11.11 -2.14
N HIS A 141 4.81 10.82 -1.70
CA HIS A 141 5.48 11.60 -0.62
C HIS A 141 5.53 13.12 -0.85
N PRO A 142 5.99 13.65 -2.00
CA PRO A 142 5.98 15.09 -2.26
C PRO A 142 4.55 15.63 -2.42
N LEU A 143 3.61 14.85 -2.95
CA LEU A 143 2.20 15.24 -3.06
C LEU A 143 1.56 15.40 -1.67
N ALA A 144 1.80 14.44 -0.78
CA ALA A 144 1.38 14.46 0.61
C ALA A 144 1.91 15.70 1.34
N LYS A 145 3.19 16.01 1.14
CA LYS A 145 3.82 17.21 1.70
C LYS A 145 3.25 18.50 1.12
N ALA A 146 2.99 18.53 -0.19
CA ALA A 146 2.35 19.67 -0.85
C ALA A 146 0.90 19.89 -0.39
N ALA A 147 0.19 18.81 -0.05
CA ALA A 147 -1.14 18.84 0.55
C ALA A 147 -1.14 19.21 2.04
N GLY A 148 0.04 19.48 2.63
CA GLY A 148 0.18 19.94 4.02
C GLY A 148 0.18 18.82 5.06
N MET A 149 0.40 17.56 4.68
CA MET A 149 0.56 16.47 5.65
C MET A 149 1.96 16.51 6.27
N SER A 150 2.02 16.68 7.58
CA SER A 150 3.27 16.63 8.36
C SER A 150 3.54 15.22 8.86
N THR A 151 4.72 14.69 8.55
CA THR A 151 5.25 13.43 9.09
C THR A 151 6.16 13.66 10.32
N ASP A 152 6.19 14.91 10.80
CA ASP A 152 6.97 15.34 11.96
C ASP A 152 6.24 14.98 13.26
N VAL A 153 7.02 14.71 14.32
CA VAL A 153 6.52 14.49 15.68
C VAL A 153 6.38 15.86 16.37
N PRO A 154 5.31 16.13 17.16
CA PRO A 154 4.24 15.24 17.59
C PRO A 154 3.22 14.95 16.47
N PHE A 155 2.70 13.71 16.46
CA PHE A 155 1.72 13.32 15.46
C PHE A 155 0.43 14.14 15.58
N PRO A 156 -0.26 14.44 14.47
CA PRO A 156 -1.56 15.09 14.53
C PRO A 156 -2.57 14.21 15.28
N ALA A 157 -3.62 14.83 15.83
CA ALA A 157 -4.68 14.11 16.54
C ALA A 157 -5.21 12.94 15.70
N TRP A 158 -5.51 11.81 16.35
CA TRP A 158 -5.99 10.59 15.68
C TRP A 158 -7.21 10.81 14.80
N THR A 159 -8.06 11.78 15.15
CA THR A 159 -9.22 12.20 14.36
C THR A 159 -8.81 12.79 13.02
N THR A 160 -7.78 13.65 12.99
CA THR A 160 -7.24 14.23 11.77
C THR A 160 -6.65 13.14 10.87
N MET A 161 -5.90 12.19 11.45
CA MET A 161 -5.36 11.04 10.71
C MET A 161 -6.50 10.19 10.13
N ALA A 162 -7.53 9.88 10.92
CA ALA A 162 -8.66 9.08 10.46
C ALA A 162 -9.43 9.75 9.31
N ILE A 163 -9.64 11.07 9.36
CA ILE A 163 -10.31 11.83 8.29
C ILE A 163 -9.44 11.83 7.02
N GLN A 164 -8.14 12.10 7.15
CA GLN A 164 -7.21 12.06 6.03
C GLN A 164 -7.21 10.68 5.37
N ILE A 165 -7.07 9.62 6.17
CA ILE A 165 -7.11 8.23 5.71
C ILE A 165 -8.44 7.94 5.00
N ALA A 166 -9.59 8.31 5.58
CA ALA A 166 -10.89 8.08 4.97
C ALA A 166 -11.04 8.78 3.60
N ILE A 167 -10.55 10.02 3.47
CA ILE A 167 -10.55 10.75 2.20
C ILE A 167 -9.65 10.02 1.18
N PHE A 168 -8.44 9.60 1.59
CA PHE A 168 -7.57 8.83 0.70
C PHE A 168 -8.19 7.51 0.26
N PHE A 169 -8.91 6.79 1.14
CA PHE A 169 -9.63 5.58 0.77
C PHE A 169 -10.68 5.82 -0.31
N VAL A 170 -11.45 6.92 -0.23
CA VAL A 170 -12.45 7.26 -1.26
C VAL A 170 -11.79 7.64 -2.58
N LEU A 171 -10.71 8.42 -2.54
CA LEU A 171 -9.95 8.80 -3.74
C LEU A 171 -9.26 7.59 -4.38
N GLU A 172 -8.70 6.72 -3.56
CA GLU A 172 -8.08 5.45 -3.97
C GLU A 172 -9.12 4.57 -4.67
N ASP A 173 -10.29 4.36 -4.06
CA ASP A 173 -11.38 3.56 -4.65
C ASP A 173 -11.87 4.15 -5.97
N ALA A 174 -12.10 5.46 -6.01
CA ALA A 174 -12.50 6.16 -7.23
C ALA A 174 -11.45 5.98 -8.34
N TRP A 175 -10.18 6.27 -8.06
CA TRP A 175 -9.10 6.13 -9.04
C TRP A 175 -8.97 4.68 -9.53
N HIS A 176 -8.96 3.70 -8.62
CA HIS A 176 -8.92 2.28 -8.99
C HIS A 176 -10.07 1.90 -9.90
N TYR A 177 -11.30 2.34 -9.59
CA TYR A 177 -12.47 2.08 -10.44
C TYR A 177 -12.31 2.66 -11.86
N TRP A 178 -11.92 3.93 -11.97
CA TRP A 178 -11.78 4.60 -13.27
C TRP A 178 -10.64 4.00 -14.10
N PHE A 179 -9.49 3.68 -13.49
CA PHE A 179 -8.36 3.06 -14.19
C PHE A 179 -8.63 1.63 -14.60
N HIS A 180 -9.24 0.85 -13.72
CA HIS A 180 -9.69 -0.50 -14.06
C HIS A 180 -10.65 -0.46 -15.26
N ARG A 181 -11.62 0.47 -15.24
CA ARG A 181 -12.55 0.65 -16.38
C ARG A 181 -11.84 1.09 -17.65
N LEU A 182 -10.90 2.03 -17.58
CA LEU A 182 -10.15 2.53 -18.73
C LEU A 182 -9.35 1.40 -19.42
N PHE A 183 -8.66 0.56 -18.63
CA PHE A 183 -7.90 -0.56 -19.19
C PHE A 183 -8.77 -1.66 -19.79
N HIS A 184 -9.99 -1.84 -19.29
CA HIS A 184 -10.98 -2.73 -19.93
C HIS A 184 -11.67 -2.10 -21.14
N TRP A 185 -11.72 -0.77 -21.25
CA TRP A 185 -12.42 -0.08 -22.35
C TRP A 185 -11.62 -0.06 -23.66
N GLY A 186 -10.29 -0.23 -23.61
CA GLY A 186 -9.39 -0.16 -24.77
C GLY A 186 -9.29 -1.41 -25.65
N HIS A 187 -9.87 -2.56 -25.26
CA HIS A 187 -9.73 -3.83 -26.00
C HIS A 187 -10.97 -4.20 -26.85
N SER A 188 -11.90 -3.26 -27.11
CA SER A 188 -13.17 -3.61 -27.77
C SER A 188 -13.66 -2.61 -28.83
N THR A 189 -12.76 -2.01 -29.61
CA THR A 189 -13.15 -1.24 -30.81
C THR A 189 -12.90 -1.92 -32.14
N ASN A 190 -12.57 -3.22 -32.21
CA ASN A 190 -12.41 -3.91 -33.51
C ASN A 190 -12.77 -5.42 -33.54
N THR A 191 -13.84 -5.86 -32.88
CA THR A 191 -14.37 -7.23 -33.06
C THR A 191 -15.89 -7.31 -32.98
N SER A 192 -16.61 -6.38 -33.63
CA SER A 192 -18.05 -6.54 -33.90
C SER A 192 -18.44 -6.07 -35.29
N THR A 193 -17.60 -6.31 -36.28
CA THR A 193 -17.98 -6.31 -37.70
C THR A 193 -17.08 -7.28 -38.46
N LYS A 194 -17.50 -8.56 -38.51
CA LYS A 194 -17.23 -9.60 -39.55
C LYS A 194 -17.37 -11.01 -38.95
N SER A 195 -18.59 -11.42 -38.61
CA SER A 195 -18.93 -12.85 -38.40
C SER A 195 -20.41 -13.15 -38.69
N THR A 196 -21.06 -12.36 -39.54
CA THR A 196 -22.48 -12.54 -39.88
C THR A 196 -22.74 -12.22 -41.34
N THR A 197 -22.06 -12.92 -42.25
CA THR A 197 -22.57 -13.20 -43.61
C THR A 197 -21.68 -14.30 -44.21
N ASN A 198 -22.10 -15.56 -44.12
CA ASN A 198 -21.81 -16.67 -45.05
C ASN A 198 -22.22 -18.02 -44.42
N ILE A 199 -23.42 -18.11 -43.86
CA ILE A 199 -24.07 -19.41 -43.65
C ILE A 199 -25.05 -19.57 -44.82
N PRO A 200 -24.82 -20.49 -45.78
CA PRO A 200 -25.83 -20.78 -46.79
C PRO A 200 -27.09 -21.37 -46.13
N PRO A 201 -28.29 -21.07 -46.66
CA PRO A 201 -29.54 -21.50 -46.04
C PRO A 201 -29.62 -23.03 -45.97
N PRO A 202 -30.25 -23.60 -44.92
CA PRO A 202 -30.41 -25.04 -44.80
C PRO A 202 -31.26 -25.58 -45.96
N SER A 203 -30.76 -26.60 -46.66
CA SER A 203 -31.51 -27.33 -47.67
C SER A 203 -32.67 -28.06 -47.00
N VAL A 204 -33.89 -27.58 -47.26
CA VAL A 204 -35.12 -28.27 -46.88
C VAL A 204 -35.21 -29.56 -47.70
N SER A 205 -35.02 -30.71 -47.04
CA SER A 205 -35.33 -32.01 -47.63
C SER A 205 -36.85 -32.21 -47.67
N PRO A 206 -37.42 -32.75 -48.76
CA PRO A 206 -38.86 -32.98 -48.86
C PRO A 206 -39.32 -34.10 -47.91
N PRO A 207 -40.57 -34.05 -47.42
CA PRO A 207 -41.11 -35.05 -46.50
C PRO A 207 -41.29 -36.41 -47.18
N ASN A 208 -40.86 -37.47 -46.48
CA ASN A 208 -41.01 -38.86 -46.89
C ASN A 208 -42.50 -39.24 -46.96
N THR A 209 -42.97 -39.61 -48.16
CA THR A 209 -44.26 -40.24 -48.39
C THR A 209 -44.26 -41.67 -47.82
N PRO A 210 -45.24 -42.10 -47.01
CA PRO A 210 -45.35 -43.50 -46.61
C PRO A 210 -45.91 -44.33 -47.77
N THR A 211 -45.12 -45.27 -48.26
CA THR A 211 -45.57 -46.33 -49.16
C THR A 211 -46.54 -47.23 -48.40
N GLN A 212 -47.84 -47.15 -48.73
CA GLN A 212 -48.81 -48.15 -48.30
C GLN A 212 -48.53 -49.47 -49.02
N SER A 213 -48.27 -50.53 -48.25
CA SER A 213 -48.27 -51.91 -48.72
C SER A 213 -49.70 -52.32 -49.09
N LYS A 214 -49.92 -52.67 -50.36
CA LYS A 214 -51.11 -53.42 -50.78
C LYS A 214 -50.85 -54.91 -50.58
N SER A 215 -51.68 -55.56 -49.77
CA SER A 215 -52.17 -56.92 -49.98
C SER A 215 -53.67 -56.90 -49.88
#